data_AF-A0A2W0EBA5-F1
#
_entry.id   AF-A0A2W0EBA5-F1
#
_cell.length_a   1.000
_cell.length_b   1.000
_cell.length_c   1.000
_cell.angle_alpha   90.00
_cell.angle_beta   90.00
_cell.angle_gamma   90.00
#
_symmetry.space_group_name_H-M   'P 1'
#
loop_
_entity.id
_entity.type
_entity.pdbx_description
1 polymer ?
#
loop_
_entity_poly.entity_id
_entity_poly.type
_entity_poly.pdbx_seq_one_letter_code
_entity_poly.pdbx_strand_id
1 'polypeptide(L)' 'GSYHGSGCTLASALAGRLAQGENLASAVQTALNYTWRTLRDAEQLGKGQFVPRRLPLDFCS' A
#
# COMPACT_ATOMS: atom_id res chain seq x y z
N GLY A 1 -0.89 -13.27 -10.37
CA GLY A 1 -0.96 -12.69 -9.01
C GLY A 1 -2.38 -12.29 -8.70
N SER A 2 -2.80 -12.36 -7.43
CA SER A 2 -4.19 -12.12 -7.01
C SER A 2 -4.54 -10.63 -6.84
N TYR A 3 -3.53 -9.76 -6.77
CA TYR A 3 -3.67 -8.33 -6.52
C TYR A 3 -3.22 -7.49 -7.71
N HIS A 4 -3.93 -6.41 -7.98
CA HIS A 4 -3.55 -5.38 -8.96
C HIS A 4 -2.94 -4.17 -8.24
N GLY A 5 -1.72 -3.79 -8.61
CA GLY A 5 -1.08 -2.57 -8.10
C GLY A 5 -0.34 -2.70 -6.76
N SER A 6 -0.02 -3.92 -6.30
CA SER A 6 0.81 -4.15 -5.10
C SER A 6 2.19 -3.50 -5.22
N GLY A 7 2.89 -3.71 -6.34
CA GLY A 7 4.21 -3.12 -6.61
C GLY A 7 4.19 -1.60 -6.70
N CYS A 8 3.18 -1.03 -7.38
CA CYS A 8 3.01 0.42 -7.44
C CYS A 8 2.75 1.01 -6.05
N THR A 9 1.95 0.33 -5.23
CA THR A 9 1.67 0.76 -3.85
C THR A 9 2.96 0.80 -3.02
N LEU A 10 3.78 -0.25 -3.10
CA LEU A 10 5.08 -0.32 -2.42
C LEU A 10 6.03 0.78 -2.90
N ALA A 11 6.19 0.93 -4.21
CA ALA A 11 7.09 1.92 -4.79
C ALA A 11 6.69 3.35 -4.43
N SER A 12 5.40 3.69 -4.53
CA SER A 12 4.89 5.01 -4.16
C SER A 12 5.05 5.29 -2.66
N ALA A 13 4.78 4.30 -1.80
CA ALA A 13 4.97 4.44 -0.36
C ALA A 13 6.45 4.69 -0.01
N LEU A 14 7.36 3.88 -0.57
CA LEU A 14 8.80 4.04 -0.36
C LEU A 14 9.30 5.41 -0.83
N ALA A 15 8.91 5.84 -2.03
CA ALA A 15 9.27 7.15 -2.56
C ALA A 15 8.79 8.29 -1.64
N GLY A 16 7.55 8.20 -1.15
CA GLY A 16 7.00 9.16 -0.19
C GLY A 16 7.75 9.18 1.15
N ARG A 17 8.16 8.02 1.67
CA ARG A 17 8.94 7.92 2.91
C ARG A 17 10.34 8.54 2.77
N LEU A 18 11.02 8.24 1.67
CA LEU A 18 12.32 8.84 1.35
C LEU A 18 12.21 10.37 1.19
N ALA A 19 11.15 10.86 0.53
CA ALA A 19 10.91 12.29 0.38
C ALA A 19 10.66 13.02 1.71
N GLN A 20 10.21 12.30 2.75
CA GLN A 20 10.08 12.81 4.12
C GLN A 20 11.39 12.75 4.92
N GLY A 21 12.48 12.30 4.33
CA GLY A 21 13.79 12.23 4.98
C GLY A 21 14.01 10.98 5.84
N GLU A 22 13.15 9.96 5.73
CA GLU A 22 13.40 8.69 6.41
C GLU A 22 14.65 8.00 5.84
N ASN A 23 15.45 7.37 6.72
CA ASN A 23 16.57 6.54 6.27
C ASN A 23 16.05 5.36 5.42
N LEU A 24 16.87 4.87 4.48
CA LEU A 24 16.46 3.84 3.52
C LEU A 24 15.86 2.59 4.18
N ALA A 25 16.50 2.04 5.22
CA ALA A 25 16.02 0.82 5.88
C ALA A 25 14.67 1.04 6.58
N SER A 26 14.51 2.18 7.28
CA SER A 26 13.22 2.56 7.87
C SER A 26 12.15 2.77 6.81
N ALA A 27 12.48 3.50 5.74
CA ALA A 27 11.56 3.80 4.66
C ALA A 27 11.05 2.51 3.98
N VAL A 28 11.93 1.54 3.75
CA VAL A 28 11.58 0.21 3.22
C VAL A 28 10.66 -0.53 4.19
N GLN A 29 11.00 -0.60 5.48
CA GLN A 29 10.16 -1.27 6.47
C GLN A 29 8.77 -0.63 6.56
N THR A 30 8.69 0.69 6.61
CA THR A 30 7.42 1.42 6.67
C THR A 30 6.59 1.20 5.40
N ALA A 31 7.22 1.23 4.22
CA ALA A 31 6.54 1.00 2.95
C ALA A 31 6.01 -0.44 2.81
N LEU A 32 6.77 -1.44 3.28
CA LEU A 32 6.34 -2.84 3.32
C LEU A 32 5.16 -3.04 4.29
N ASN A 33 5.26 -2.47 5.49
CA ASN A 33 4.19 -2.52 6.49
C ASN A 33 2.89 -1.89 5.96
N TYR A 34 3.01 -0.70 5.34
CA TYR A 34 1.89 -0.04 4.68
C TYR A 34 1.29 -0.92 3.59
N THR A 35 2.12 -1.42 2.67
CA THR A 35 1.68 -2.25 1.54
C THR A 35 0.96 -3.50 2.02
N TRP A 36 1.52 -4.23 3.00
CA TRP A 36 0.88 -5.40 3.59
C TRP A 36 -0.51 -5.08 4.14
N ARG A 37 -0.63 -3.97 4.87
CA ARG A 37 -1.91 -3.52 5.44
C ARG A 37 -2.94 -3.20 4.35
N THR A 38 -2.53 -2.51 3.27
CA THR A 38 -3.42 -2.22 2.12
C THR A 38 -3.85 -3.48 1.35
N LEU A 39 -3.01 -4.54 1.34
CA LEU A 39 -3.32 -5.80 0.67
C LEU A 39 -4.21 -6.72 1.52
N ARG A 40 -4.00 -6.71 2.84
CA ARG A 40 -4.86 -7.41 3.81
C ARG A 40 -6.29 -6.91 3.71
N ASP A 41 -6.46 -5.59 3.63
CA ASP A 41 -7.76 -4.92 3.59
C ASP A 41 -8.22 -4.61 2.14
N ALA A 42 -7.60 -5.27 1.14
CA ALA A 42 -7.90 -5.03 -0.26
C ALA A 42 -9.33 -5.41 -0.63
N GLU A 43 -9.87 -4.69 -1.60
CA GLU A 43 -11.25 -4.85 -2.03
C GLU A 43 -11.30 -5.47 -3.43
N GLN A 44 -12.28 -6.35 -3.64
CA GLN A 44 -12.54 -6.89 -4.97
C GLN A 44 -13.65 -6.08 -5.64
N LEU A 45 -13.28 -5.32 -6.66
CA LEU A 45 -14.24 -4.58 -7.46
C LEU A 45 -14.89 -5.55 -8.47
N GLY A 46 -16.16 -5.88 -8.22
CA GLY A 46 -16.90 -6.84 -9.02
C GLY A 46 -16.23 -8.22 -9.02
N LYS A 47 -15.85 -8.70 -10.21
CA LYS A 47 -15.15 -9.99 -10.41
C LYS A 47 -13.68 -9.82 -10.79
N GLY A 48 -13.12 -8.61 -10.61
CA GLY A 48 -11.74 -8.28 -10.95
C GLY A 48 -10.71 -8.81 -9.95
N GLN A 49 -9.45 -8.42 -10.13
CA GLN A 49 -8.39 -8.66 -9.13
C GLN A 49 -8.61 -7.80 -7.89
N PHE A 50 -8.04 -8.21 -6.75
CA PHE A 50 -8.07 -7.41 -5.53
C PHE A 50 -7.27 -6.11 -5.71
N VAL A 51 -7.86 -4.97 -5.33
CA VAL A 51 -7.23 -3.65 -5.39
C VAL A 51 -6.85 -3.22 -3.97
N PRO A 52 -5.59 -2.81 -3.71
CA PRO A 52 -5.14 -2.41 -2.37
C PRO A 52 -5.97 -1.24 -1.82
N ARG A 53 -6.45 -1.36 -0.58
CA ARG A 53 -7.17 -0.28 0.11
C ARG A 53 -6.19 0.70 0.74
N ARG A 54 -5.96 1.83 0.06
CA ARG A 54 -4.89 2.79 0.38
C ARG A 54 -5.26 3.88 1.38
N LEU A 55 -6.56 4.05 1.63
CA LEU A 55 -7.12 5.03 2.56
C LEU A 55 -7.42 4.38 3.92
N PRO A 56 -7.51 5.18 5.00
CA PRO A 56 -7.97 4.69 6.30
C PRO A 56 -9.32 3.96 6.21
N LEU A 57 -9.55 2.97 7.08
CA LEU A 57 -10.78 2.17 7.05
C LEU A 57 -12.01 2.98 7.46
N ASP A 58 -11.81 4.01 8.29
CA ASP A 58 -12.79 4.99 8.73
C ASP A 58 -13.06 6.09 7.68
N PHE A 59 -12.30 6.12 6.59
CA PHE A 59 -12.54 7.04 5.49
C PHE A 59 -13.80 6.60 4.73
N CYS A 60 -14.82 7.48 4.68
CA CYS A 60 -16.17 7.23 4.15
C CYS A 60 -17.09 6.33 5.01
N SER A 61 -16.93 6.34 6.35
CA SER A 61 -18.03 5.97 7.27
C SER A 61 -18.99 7.14 7.49
#